data_AF-A0AAD7D855-F1
#
_entry.id   AF-A0AAD7D855-F1
#
_cell.length_a   1.000
_cell.length_b   1.000
_cell.length_c   1.000
_cell.angle_alpha   90.00
_cell.angle_beta   90.00
_cell.angle_gamma   90.00
#
_symmetry.space_group_name_H-M   'P 1'
#
loop_
_entity.id
_entity.type
_entity.pdbx_description
1 polymer ?
#
loop_
_entity_poly.entity_id
_entity_poly.type
_entity_poly.pdbx_seq_one_letter_code
_entity_poly.pdbx_strand_id
1 'polypeptide(L)' 'LLTAATSDPLYLQAATQSADFIRAHLYDPRNIVQEYILALIPTTFPSITPAASGLTIEGLAILYSITSNPSTQSL' A
#
# COMPACT_ATOMS: atom_id res chain seq x y z
N LEU A 1 8.85 6.90 -1.59
CA LEU A 1 9.60 8.14 -1.96
C LEU A 1 10.79 8.39 -1.04
N LEU A 2 10.60 8.55 0.28
CA LEU A 2 11.73 8.81 1.20
C LEU A 2 12.80 7.72 1.14
N THR A 3 12.41 6.44 1.10
CA THR A 3 13.35 5.33 0.89
C THR A 3 14.22 5.48 -0.34
N ALA A 4 13.66 5.97 -1.45
CA ALA A 4 14.40 6.18 -2.71
C ALA A 4 15.37 7.37 -2.60
N ALA A 5 15.00 8.40 -1.83
CA ALA A 5 15.78 9.62 -1.72
C ALA A 5 16.91 9.53 -0.68
N THR A 6 16.71 8.78 0.40
CA THR A 6 17.64 8.76 1.55
C THR A 6 18.39 7.45 1.71
N SER A 7 17.90 6.36 1.09
CA SER A 7 18.37 4.99 1.37
C SER A 7 18.32 4.60 2.85
N ASP A 8 17.50 5.30 3.66
CA ASP A 8 17.35 5.01 5.08
C ASP A 8 16.48 3.74 5.26
N PRO A 9 16.98 2.70 5.95
CA PRO A 9 16.26 1.46 6.17
C PRO A 9 14.95 1.65 6.96
N LEU A 10 14.83 2.72 7.77
CA LEU A 10 13.60 3.03 8.49
C LEU A 10 12.44 3.29 7.52
N TYR A 11 12.67 4.06 6.46
CA TYR A 11 11.62 4.34 5.48
C TYR A 11 11.30 3.13 4.61
N LEU A 12 12.29 2.27 4.34
CA LEU A 12 12.03 0.99 3.67
C LEU A 12 11.10 0.11 4.52
N GLN A 13 11.42 -0.05 5.80
CA GLN A 13 10.61 -0.83 6.72
C GLN A 13 9.18 -0.27 6.85
N ALA A 14 9.04 1.04 7.02
CA ALA A 14 7.75 1.69 7.12
C ALA A 14 6.91 1.51 5.84
N ALA A 15 7.53 1.61 4.66
CA ALA A 15 6.86 1.39 3.38
C ALA A 15 6.36 -0.05 3.23
N THR A 16 7.19 -1.04 3.58
CA THR A 16 6.81 -2.46 3.56
C THR A 16 5.63 -2.74 4.49
N GLN A 17 5.71 -2.30 5.75
CA GLN A 17 4.63 -2.50 6.72
C GLN A 17 3.32 -1.81 6.30
N SER A 18 3.42 -0.64 5.67
CA SER A 18 2.25 0.07 5.14
C SER A 18 1.62 -0.68 3.98
N ALA A 19 2.43 -1.22 3.06
CA ALA A 19 1.94 -2.04 1.95
C ALA A 19 1.22 -3.30 2.45
N ASP A 20 1.80 -3.99 3.43
CA ASP A 20 1.20 -5.18 4.05
C ASP A 20 -0.15 -4.85 4.70
N PHE A 21 -0.24 -3.73 5.44
CA PHE A 21 -1.48 -3.27 6.04
C PHE A 21 -2.57 -2.97 4.99
N ILE A 22 -2.22 -2.22 3.94
CA ILE A 22 -3.14 -1.89 2.86
C ILE A 22 -3.66 -3.18 2.23
N ARG A 23 -2.78 -4.14 1.93
CA ARG A 23 -3.17 -5.43 1.34
C ARG A 23 -4.12 -6.23 2.21
N ALA A 24 -3.85 -6.27 3.52
CA ALA A 24 -4.59 -7.07 4.47
C ALA A 24 -5.98 -6.48 4.82
N HIS A 25 -6.12 -5.15 4.77
CA HIS A 25 -7.29 -4.48 5.36
C HIS A 25 -8.07 -3.58 4.41
N LEU A 26 -7.46 -3.10 3.32
CA LEU A 26 -8.09 -2.13 2.42
C LEU A 26 -8.38 -2.71 1.04
N TYR A 27 -7.97 -3.93 0.69
CA TYR A 27 -8.43 -4.55 -0.55
C TYR A 27 -9.80 -5.18 -0.36
N ASP A 28 -10.72 -4.90 -1.28
CA ASP A 28 -11.98 -5.64 -1.38
C ASP A 28 -11.81 -6.95 -2.19
N PRO A 29 -12.85 -7.82 -2.24
CA PRO A 29 -12.78 -9.07 -3.02
C PRO A 29 -12.58 -8.90 -4.54
N ARG A 30 -12.69 -7.67 -5.07
CA ARG A 30 -12.45 -7.33 -6.48
C ARG A 30 -11.04 -6.78 -6.71
N ASN A 31 -10.21 -6.78 -5.68
CA ASN A 31 -8.89 -6.17 -5.61
C ASN A 31 -8.88 -4.64 -5.79
N ILE A 32 -9.94 -3.97 -5.34
CA ILE A 32 -10.00 -2.51 -5.32
C ILE A 32 -9.57 -2.00 -3.95
N VAL A 33 -8.60 -1.07 -3.92
CA VAL A 33 -8.15 -0.40 -2.70
C VAL A 33 -9.26 0.54 -2.22
N GLN A 34 -9.73 0.30 -1.00
CA GLN A 34 -10.71 1.11 -0.29
C GLN A 34 -10.02 2.32 0.33
N GLU A 35 -10.71 3.46 0.37
CA GLU A 35 -10.11 4.74 0.79
C GLU A 35 -9.80 4.81 2.30
N TYR A 36 -10.64 4.18 3.13
CA TYR A 36 -10.43 4.16 4.58
C TYR A 36 -11.14 2.97 5.27
N ILE A 37 -10.69 2.70 6.49
CA ILE A 37 -11.34 1.82 7.46
C ILE A 37 -11.66 2.63 8.72
N LEU A 38 -12.83 2.42 9.32
CA LEU A 38 -13.16 3.08 10.59
C LEU A 38 -12.61 2.28 11.76
N ALA A 39 -11.98 2.94 12.73
CA ALA A 39 -11.44 2.27 13.91
C ALA A 39 -12.55 1.68 14.82
N LEU A 40 -13.72 2.34 14.85
CA LEU A 40 -14.86 1.93 15.69
C LEU A 40 -15.68 0.79 15.07
N ILE A 41 -15.62 0.66 13.74
CA ILE A 41 -16.33 -0.36 12.98
C ILE A 41 -15.34 -0.84 11.92
N PRO A 42 -14.69 -2.01 12.09
CA PRO A 42 -13.60 -2.49 11.24
C PRO A 42 -14.13 -2.98 9.87
N THR A 43 -14.96 -2.15 9.25
CA THR A 43 -15.54 -2.31 7.94
C THR A 43 -14.95 -1.25 7.05
N THR A 44 -14.47 -1.66 5.90
CA THR A 44 -14.13 -0.74 4.82
C THR A 44 -15.41 -0.16 4.23
N PHE A 45 -15.36 1.11 3.85
CA PHE A 45 -16.49 1.76 3.18
C PHE A 45 -16.17 1.87 1.70
N PRO A 46 -17.14 1.58 0.81
CA PRO A 46 -16.97 1.65 -0.64
C PRO A 46 -17.00 3.11 -1.12
N SER A 47 -16.15 3.96 -0.56
CA SER A 47 -15.72 5.17 -1.25
C SER A 47 -14.64 4.74 -2.22
N ILE A 48 -15.06 4.40 -3.45
CA ILE A 48 -14.15 3.99 -4.51
C ILE A 48 -13.65 5.26 -5.19
N THR A 49 -12.53 5.81 -4.73
CA THR A 49 -11.83 6.88 -5.42
C THR A 49 -10.67 6.28 -6.22
N PRO A 50 -10.50 6.65 -7.52
CA PRO A 50 -9.36 6.17 -8.31
C PRO A 50 -8.00 6.54 -7.70
N ALA A 51 -7.97 7.56 -6.85
CA ALA A 51 -6.77 8.07 -6.20
C ALA A 51 -6.14 7.03 -5.25
N ALA A 52 -6.93 6.31 -4.45
CA ALA A 52 -6.40 5.33 -3.50
C ALA A 52 -5.62 4.23 -4.23
N SER A 53 -6.24 3.61 -5.25
CA SER A 53 -5.58 2.61 -6.09
C SER A 53 -4.35 3.16 -6.82
N GLY A 54 -4.44 4.38 -7.37
CA GLY A 54 -3.32 5.01 -8.08
C GLY A 54 -2.09 5.21 -7.19
N LEU A 55 -2.31 5.75 -5.98
CA LEU A 55 -1.24 5.97 -4.99
C LEU A 55 -0.64 4.65 -4.50
N THR A 56 -1.47 3.62 -4.28
CA THR A 56 -0.98 2.29 -3.89
C THR A 56 -0.12 1.68 -4.99
N ILE A 57 -0.55 1.76 -6.26
CA ILE A 57 0.22 1.26 -7.41
C ILE A 57 1.58 1.98 -7.53
N GLU A 58 1.59 3.32 -7.44
CA GLU A 58 2.83 4.10 -7.47
C GLU A 58 3.78 3.68 -6.33
N GLY A 59 3.26 3.55 -5.11
CA GLY A 59 4.03 3.13 -3.95
C GLY A 59 4.65 1.74 -4.11
N LEU A 60 3.87 0.77 -4.59
CA LEU A 60 4.33 -0.60 -4.85
C LEU A 60 5.37 -0.65 -5.96
N ALA A 61 5.20 0.11 -7.04
CA ALA A 61 6.17 0.18 -8.12
C ALA A 61 7.53 0.71 -7.64
N ILE A 62 7.52 1.75 -6.80
CA ILE A 62 8.74 2.29 -6.18
C ILE A 62 9.36 1.26 -5.23
N LEU A 63 8.55 0.63 -4.36
CA LEU A 63 9.04 -0.36 -3.41
C LEU A 63 9.67 -1.57 -4.13
N TYR A 64 9.06 -2.04 -5.21
CA TYR A 64 9.62 -3.08 -6.08
C TYR A 64 10.94 -2.64 -6.70
N SER A 65 11.03 -1.42 -7.23
CA SER A 65 12.27 -0.92 -7.86
C SER A 65 13.47 -0.88 -6.91
N ILE A 66 13.21 -0.68 -5.61
CA ILE A 66 14.26 -0.61 -4.58
C ILE A 66 14.64 -2.00 -4.09
N THR A 67 13.66 -2.88 -3.88
CA THR A 67 13.85 -4.18 -3.22
C THR A 67 14.12 -5.32 -4.18
N SER A 68 13.73 -5.18 -5.45
CA SER A 68 13.63 -6.27 -6.42
C SER A 68 12.83 -7.47 -5.90
N ASN A 69 11.94 -7.25 -4.92
CA ASN A 69 11.23 -8.32 -4.25
C ASN A 69 9.94 -8.66 -5.04
N PRO A 70 9.83 -9.86 -5.63
CA PRO A 70 8.66 -10.22 -6.43
C PRO A 70 7.36 -10.33 -5.60
N SER A 71 7.45 -10.49 -4.28
CA SER A 71 6.25 -10.45 -3.43
C SER A 71 5.54 -9.09 -3.46
N THR A 72 6.27 -8.01 -3.79
CA THR A 72 5.72 -6.67 -4.00
C THR A 72 4.89 -6.55 -5.28
N GLN A 73 4.99 -7.51 -6.21
CA GLN A 73 4.14 -7.59 -7.40
C GLN A 73 2.79 -8.27 -7.10
N SER A 74 2.69 -9.02 -6.00
CA SER A 74 1.49 -9.73 -5.55
C SER A 74 0.74 -9.05 -4.40
N LEU A 75 1.34 -7.99 -3.86
CA LEU A 75 0.72 -6.97 -2.99
C LEU A 75 -0.14 -6.01 -3.83
#